data_AF-A0A8X7U4A8-F1
#
_entry.id   AF-A0A8X7U4A8-F1
#
_cell.length_a   1.000
_cell.length_b   1.000
_cell.length_c   1.000
_cell.angle_alpha   90.00
_cell.angle_beta   90.00
_cell.angle_gamma   90.00
#
_symmetry.space_group_name_H-M   'P 1'
#
loop_
_entity.id
_entity.type
_entity.pdbx_description
1 polymer ?
#
loop_
_entity_poly.entity_id
_entity_poly.type
_entity_poly.pdbx_seq_one_letter_code
_entity_poly.pdbx_strand_id
1 'polypeptide(L)'
;METVQGIPRHCHCGSNTIVLTSKTRQNPGRRFYRCETSASPCHLFKWVDEANSEELALLKDKQVRVDQDLLQLKQELLDMKKDIGEILQVLECIRSKV
;
A
#
# COMPACT_ATOMS: atom_id res chain seq x y z
N MET A 1 -21.97 9.90 2.86
CA MET A 1 -21.35 8.72 3.49
C MET A 1 -20.07 8.46 2.72
N GLU A 2 -18.91 8.72 3.31
CA GLU A 2 -17.64 8.43 2.65
C GLU A 2 -17.47 6.92 2.54
N THR A 3 -17.38 6.42 1.31
CA THR A 3 -17.06 5.03 1.03
C THR A 3 -15.57 4.84 1.30
N VAL A 4 -15.22 4.12 2.37
CA VAL A 4 -13.83 3.74 2.66
C VAL A 4 -13.32 2.85 1.52
N GLN A 5 -12.26 3.28 0.82
CA GLN A 5 -11.60 2.48 -0.21
C GLN A 5 -10.75 1.37 0.43
N GLY A 6 -10.72 0.18 -0.17
CA GLY A 6 -10.00 -0.98 0.37
C GLY A 6 -10.75 -1.69 1.50
N ILE A 7 -10.00 -2.38 2.38
CA ILE A 7 -10.56 -3.16 3.49
C ILE A 7 -10.91 -2.23 4.67
N PRO A 8 -12.20 -2.09 5.03
CA PRO A 8 -12.59 -1.23 6.14
C PRO A 8 -12.17 -1.86 7.48
N ARG A 9 -11.44 -1.09 8.29
CA ARG A 9 -10.99 -1.52 9.63
C ARG A 9 -11.98 -1.12 10.72
N HIS A 10 -12.55 0.08 10.60
CA HIS A 10 -13.53 0.62 11.55
C HIS A 10 -14.72 1.22 10.80
N CYS A 11 -15.88 1.25 11.44
CA CYS A 11 -17.00 2.07 11.01
C CYS A 11 -16.73 3.53 11.38
N HIS A 12 -17.34 4.49 10.68
CA HIS A 12 -17.22 5.93 11.01
C HIS A 12 -17.72 6.28 12.44
N CYS A 13 -18.52 5.41 13.06
CA CYS A 13 -18.94 5.56 14.45
C CYS A 13 -17.86 5.14 15.47
N GLY A 14 -16.67 4.74 15.01
CA GLY A 14 -15.55 4.30 15.83
C GLY A 14 -15.55 2.82 16.22
N SER A 15 -16.66 2.09 15.99
CA SER A 15 -16.73 0.66 16.29
C SER A 15 -15.95 -0.19 15.27
N ASN A 16 -15.54 -1.39 15.70
CA ASN A 16 -14.85 -2.34 14.84
C ASN A 16 -15.72 -2.84 13.69
N THR A 17 -15.05 -3.39 12.69
CA THR A 17 -15.67 -4.08 11.56
C THR A 17 -15.68 -5.59 11.81
N ILE A 18 -16.82 -6.23 11.57
CA ILE A 18 -16.95 -7.69 11.58
C ILE A 18 -17.26 -8.21 10.17
N VAL A 19 -16.96 -9.49 9.93
CA VAL A 19 -17.28 -10.18 8.67
C VAL A 19 -18.41 -11.16 8.88
N LEU A 20 -19.45 -11.06 8.05
CA LEU A 20 -20.58 -11.98 8.04
C LEU A 20 -20.76 -12.62 6.67
N THR A 21 -21.52 -13.70 6.63
CA THR A 21 -21.88 -14.42 5.41
C THR A 21 -23.36 -14.16 5.11
N SER A 22 -23.65 -13.68 3.91
CA SER A 22 -25.02 -13.42 3.45
C SER A 22 -25.79 -14.73 3.33
N LYS A 23 -26.98 -14.73 3.93
CA LYS A 23 -27.98 -15.80 3.81
C LYS A 23 -29.14 -15.41 2.88
N THR A 24 -29.00 -14.30 2.17
CA THR A 24 -30.04 -13.82 1.25
C THR A 24 -30.10 -14.71 0.01
N ARG A 25 -31.29 -14.81 -0.61
CA ARG A 25 -31.45 -15.55 -1.87
C ARG A 25 -30.65 -14.95 -3.03
N GLN A 26 -30.44 -13.63 -3.00
CA GLN A 26 -29.73 -12.89 -4.05
C GLN A 26 -28.21 -13.05 -3.97
N ASN A 27 -27.66 -13.13 -2.75
CA ASN A 27 -26.21 -13.23 -2.53
C ASN A 27 -25.90 -14.39 -1.56
N PRO A 28 -26.29 -15.64 -1.86
CA PRO A 28 -26.08 -16.75 -0.94
C PRO A 28 -24.59 -17.03 -0.76
N GLY A 29 -24.13 -17.09 0.49
CA GLY A 29 -22.73 -17.40 0.81
C GLY A 29 -21.73 -16.26 0.61
N ARG A 30 -22.13 -15.14 -0.03
CA ARG A 30 -21.23 -13.99 -0.23
C ARG A 30 -20.92 -13.31 1.10
N ARG A 31 -19.65 -12.98 1.35
CA ARG A 31 -19.21 -12.38 2.62
C ARG A 31 -19.16 -10.86 2.54
N PHE A 32 -19.52 -10.19 3.63
CA PHE A 32 -19.50 -8.73 3.74
C PHE A 32 -18.96 -8.27 5.10
N TYR A 33 -18.32 -7.10 5.07
CA TYR A 33 -17.95 -6.30 6.22
C TYR A 33 -19.15 -5.48 6.69
N ARG A 34 -19.35 -5.37 8.01
CA ARG A 34 -20.26 -4.38 8.58
C ARG A 34 -19.79 -3.85 9.93
N CYS A 35 -20.41 -2.76 10.39
CA CYS A 35 -20.25 -2.29 11.77
C CYS A 35 -20.65 -3.37 12.79
N GLU A 36 -19.83 -3.57 13.81
CA GLU A 36 -20.10 -4.50 14.91
C GLU A 36 -21.37 -4.15 15.68
N THR A 37 -21.59 -2.85 15.94
CA THR A 37 -22.61 -2.36 16.89
C THR A 37 -23.95 -2.03 16.25
N SER A 38 -24.01 -1.81 14.93
CA SER A 38 -25.25 -1.41 14.24
C SER A 38 -25.34 -1.99 12.83
N ALA A 39 -26.56 -2.24 12.37
CA ALA A 39 -26.89 -2.69 11.01
C ALA A 39 -27.73 -1.65 10.24
N SER A 40 -27.89 -0.45 10.77
CA SER A 40 -28.68 0.59 10.09
C SER A 40 -27.96 1.09 8.83
N PRO A 41 -28.70 1.63 7.85
CA PRO A 41 -28.13 2.10 6.58
C PRO A 41 -27.08 3.20 6.73
N CYS A 42 -27.05 3.88 7.88
CA CYS A 42 -26.02 4.87 8.15
C CYS A 42 -24.68 4.28 8.55
N HIS A 43 -24.55 2.98 8.82
CA HIS A 43 -23.29 2.34 9.20
C HIS A 43 -22.60 1.62 8.04
N LEU A 44 -21.34 1.25 8.27
CA LEU A 44 -20.52 0.50 7.33
C LEU A 44 -21.21 -0.78 6.85
N PHE A 45 -21.27 -0.93 5.53
CA PHE A 45 -21.53 -2.17 4.82
C PHE A 45 -20.62 -2.20 3.57
N LYS A 46 -19.90 -3.30 3.34
CA LYS A 46 -19.09 -3.47 2.13
C LYS A 46 -18.87 -4.94 1.82
N TRP A 47 -18.91 -5.33 0.55
CA TRP A 47 -18.61 -6.72 0.16
C TRP A 47 -17.12 -7.02 0.29
N VAL A 48 -16.78 -8.24 0.73
CA VAL A 48 -15.38 -8.63 0.98
C VAL A 48 -14.56 -8.66 -0.31
N ASP A 49 -15.13 -9.18 -1.39
CA ASP A 49 -14.49 -9.27 -2.70
C ASP A 49 -14.21 -7.90 -3.32
N GLU A 50 -15.13 -6.94 -3.18
CA GLU A 50 -14.93 -5.56 -3.62
C GLU A 50 -13.83 -4.88 -2.81
N ALA A 51 -13.91 -4.96 -1.47
CA ALA A 51 -12.90 -4.41 -0.57
C ALA A 51 -11.50 -4.97 -0.84
N ASN A 52 -11.38 -6.28 -1.06
CA ASN A 52 -10.11 -6.94 -1.37
C ASN A 52 -9.56 -6.50 -2.74
N SER A 53 -10.43 -6.35 -3.74
CA SER A 53 -10.03 -5.91 -5.08
C SER A 53 -9.47 -4.48 -5.04
N GLU A 54 -10.12 -3.59 -4.30
CA GLU A 54 -9.65 -2.23 -4.09
C GLU A 54 -8.34 -2.19 -3.29
N GLU A 55 -8.21 -2.98 -2.23
CA GLU A 55 -6.98 -3.07 -1.44
C GLU A 55 -5.81 -3.55 -2.29
N LEU A 56 -6.04 -4.56 -3.13
CA LEU A 56 -5.03 -5.09 -4.05
C LEU A 56 -4.59 -4.06 -5.08
N ALA A 57 -5.52 -3.26 -5.61
CA ALA A 57 -5.18 -2.16 -6.51
C ALA A 57 -4.28 -1.12 -5.82
N LEU A 58 -4.63 -0.71 -4.59
CA LEU A 58 -3.82 0.21 -3.79
C LEU A 58 -2.42 -0.34 -3.49
N LEU A 59 -2.31 -1.63 -3.17
CA LEU A 59 -1.03 -2.29 -2.92
C LEU A 59 -0.20 -2.39 -4.20
N LYS A 60 -0.82 -2.66 -5.35
CA LYS A 60 -0.13 -2.67 -6.65
C LYS A 60 0.45 -1.30 -6.97
N ASP A 61 -0.30 -0.22 -6.75
CA ASP A 61 0.19 1.14 -6.99
C ASP A 61 1.35 1.51 -6.03
N LYS A 62 1.28 1.07 -4.77
CA LYS A 62 2.39 1.21 -3.82
C LYS A 62 3.62 0.42 -4.26
N GLN A 63 3.43 -0.82 -4.73
CA GLN A 63 4.52 -1.65 -5.24
C GLN A 63 5.26 -0.96 -6.38
N VAL A 64 4.53 -0.41 -7.35
CA VAL A 64 5.14 0.34 -8.48
C VAL A 64 5.99 1.51 -7.99
N ARG A 65 5.50 2.29 -7.00
CA ARG A 65 6.28 3.40 -6.43
C ARG A 65 7.54 2.91 -5.72
N VAL A 66 7.42 1.87 -4.91
CA VAL A 66 8.58 1.27 -4.22
C VAL A 66 9.61 0.74 -5.22
N ASP A 67 9.16 0.12 -6.31
CA ASP A 67 10.06 -0.37 -7.36
C ASP A 67 10.76 0.78 -8.09
N GLN A 68 10.06 1.88 -8.35
CA GLN A 68 10.65 3.10 -8.94
C GLN A 68 11.69 3.73 -8.01
N ASP A 69 11.37 3.90 -6.73
CA ASP A 69 12.28 4.45 -5.72
C ASP A 69 13.53 3.56 -5.57
N LEU A 70 13.37 2.23 -5.62
CA LEU A 70 14.48 1.29 -5.56
C LEU A 70 15.40 1.41 -6.77
N LEU A 71 14.84 1.59 -7.97
CA LEU A 71 15.64 1.80 -9.19
C LEU A 71 16.39 3.12 -9.14
N GLN A 72 15.75 4.18 -8.66
CA GLN A 72 16.39 5.48 -8.47
C GLN A 72 17.54 5.39 -7.47
N LEU A 73 17.31 4.81 -6.29
CA LEU A 73 18.35 4.65 -5.26
C LEU A 73 19.53 3.83 -5.78
N LYS A 74 19.27 2.78 -6.56
CA LYS A 74 20.33 1.99 -7.20
C LYS A 74 21.17 2.84 -8.15
N GLN A 75 20.54 3.72 -8.92
CA GLN A 75 21.26 4.62 -9.82
C GLN A 75 22.12 5.63 -9.04
N GLU A 76 21.56 6.25 -7.99
CA GLU A 76 22.30 7.18 -7.14
C GLU A 76 23.52 6.53 -6.46
N LEU A 77 23.40 5.25 -6.06
CA LEU A 77 24.53 4.49 -5.52
C LEU A 77 25.62 4.21 -6.56
N LEU A 78 25.25 3.99 -7.84
CA LEU A 78 26.21 3.80 -8.92
C LEU A 78 26.96 5.10 -9.23
N ASP A 79 26.25 6.22 -9.24
CA ASP A 79 26.83 7.55 -9.50
C ASP A 79 27.78 7.92 -8.35
N MET A 80 27.37 7.74 -7.10
CA MET A 80 28.23 7.95 -5.93
C MET A 80 29.48 7.06 -5.97
N LYS A 81 29.33 5.78 -6.37
CA LYS A 81 30.47 4.87 -6.51
C LYS A 81 31.46 5.36 -7.58
N LYS A 82 30.95 5.94 -8.67
CA LYS A 82 31.77 6.52 -9.73
C LYS A 82 32.54 7.74 -9.22
N ASP A 83 31.85 8.66 -8.55
CA ASP A 83 32.46 9.87 -7.96
C ASP A 83 33.56 9.52 -6.97
N ILE A 84 33.34 8.52 -6.10
CA ILE A 84 34.37 7.99 -5.19
C ILE A 84 35.59 7.49 -5.98
N GLY A 85 35.37 6.76 -7.09
CA GLY A 85 36.45 6.28 -7.95
C GLY A 85 37.28 7.41 -8.57
N GLU A 86 36.62 8.46 -9.06
CA GLU A 86 37.29 9.63 -9.63
C GLU A 86 38.09 10.40 -8.57
N ILE A 87 37.53 10.57 -7.36
CA ILE A 87 38.22 11.19 -6.22
C ILE A 87 39.49 10.41 -5.88
N LEU A 88 39.40 9.08 -5.78
CA LEU A 88 40.56 8.23 -5.49
C LEU A 88 41.65 8.40 -6.55
N GLN A 89 41.29 8.43 -7.84
CA GLN A 89 42.24 8.63 -8.93
C GLN A 89 42.95 10.00 -8.84
N VAL A 90 42.22 11.06 -8.48
CA VAL A 90 42.81 12.39 -8.27
C VAL A 90 43.79 12.38 -7.10
N LEU A 91 43.42 11.75 -5.98
CA LEU A 91 44.30 11.63 -4.82
C LEU A 91 45.59 10.87 -5.15
N GLU A 92 45.53 9.82 -5.95
CA GLU A 92 46.71 9.10 -6.41
C GLU A 92 47.60 9.95 -7.33
N CYS A 93 47.00 10.71 -8.24
CA CYS A 93 47.72 11.66 -9.09
C CYS A 93 48.46 12.72 -8.27
N ILE A 94 47.81 13.29 -7.25
CA ILE A 94 48.45 14.26 -6.35
C ILE A 94 49.59 13.59 -5.57
N ARG A 95 49.37 12.41 -5.00
CA ARG A 95 50.40 11.64 -4.28
C ARG A 95 51.63 11.36 -5.15
N SER A 96 51.46 11.10 -6.44
CA SER A 96 52.57 10.82 -7.37
C SER A 96 53.40 12.06 -7.76
N LYS A 97 52.90 13.27 -7.45
CA LYS A 97 53.55 14.55 -7.77
C LYS A 97 54.27 15.19 -6.58
N VAL A 98 54.19 14.57 -5.40
CA VAL A 98 54.86 14.98 -4.16
C VAL A 98 56.10 14.13 -3.92
#